data_AF-E3CCF0-F1
#
_entry.id   AF-E3CCF0-F1
#
_cell.length_a   1.000
_cell.length_b   1.000
_cell.length_c   1.000
_cell.angle_alpha   90.00
_cell.angle_beta   90.00
_cell.angle_gamma   90.00
#
_symmetry.space_group_name_H-M   'P 1'
#
loop_
_entity.id
_entity.type
_entity.pdbx_description
1 polymer ?
#
loop_
_entity_poly.entity_id
_entity_poly.type
_entity_poly.pdbx_seq_one_letter_code
_entity_poly.pdbx_strand_id
1 'polypeptide(L)'
;MGALNFDLGKNQVQSFLISSLKFWIETYHLDGIRVDAVSNMLYLDYDSGPWTPNIDGGNLNYEGVHFLRRLNAIIKNEHPDVMMIAEESSAGQKITGPEEEGGLGFDYKWNMGWMNDILRFYEEDPIYRKFDFNLVTFSYMYAFSENFLLPFSHDEVVHGKKSLMHKMWGDRYNQFAGLRNLLTYQICHPGKKLLFMGSEFGQFLEWKSEEQLEWGNLEDEMNAKMRRFTSQLNHFYKEHKELWEIDDSFDGLEIIDADNRDQSVLSMARKNRKGDLLVCVFNMAPVERKDFTIGVPVSAVYEEIWNTELEEWGGVWKEHNPTVQSQDGLWKDYEQTLTFTLPALGASIWKVKRKVRKTKSKTSDKK
;
A
#
# COMPACT_ATOMS: atom_id res chain seq x y z
N MET A 1 17.13 7.29 24.88
CA MET A 1 16.17 6.84 25.91
C MET A 1 16.93 6.09 27.01
N GLY A 2 16.40 6.02 28.23
CA GLY A 2 17.00 5.30 29.37
C GLY A 2 16.37 3.93 29.65
N ALA A 3 15.86 3.26 28.61
CA ALA A 3 15.26 1.93 28.73
C ALA A 3 16.34 0.84 28.75
N LEU A 4 16.01 -0.33 29.30
CA LEU A 4 16.89 -1.49 29.36
C LEU A 4 16.48 -2.52 28.30
N ASN A 5 17.45 -3.05 27.56
CA ASN A 5 17.23 -4.12 26.61
C ASN A 5 17.20 -5.49 27.31
N PHE A 6 16.31 -6.39 26.86
CA PHE A 6 16.28 -7.76 27.37
C PHE A 6 17.55 -8.52 26.94
N ASP A 7 18.07 -9.34 27.83
CA ASP A 7 19.17 -10.26 27.53
C ASP A 7 18.64 -11.50 26.80
N LEU A 8 18.53 -11.39 25.48
CA LEU A 8 17.97 -12.43 24.61
C LEU A 8 18.84 -13.69 24.53
N GLY A 9 20.06 -13.68 25.06
CA GLY A 9 20.91 -14.87 25.18
C GLY A 9 20.51 -15.80 26.33
N LYS A 10 19.71 -15.34 27.30
CA LYS A 10 19.28 -16.13 28.45
C LYS A 10 18.00 -16.90 28.18
N ASN A 11 18.05 -18.23 28.32
CA ASN A 11 16.90 -19.12 28.16
C ASN A 11 15.67 -18.72 28.99
N GLN A 12 15.86 -18.26 30.24
CA GLN A 12 14.76 -17.86 31.11
C GLN A 12 14.08 -16.57 30.62
N VAL A 13 14.86 -15.64 30.03
CA VAL A 13 14.33 -14.41 29.43
C VAL A 13 13.56 -14.74 28.16
N GLN A 14 14.11 -15.57 27.27
CA GLN A 14 13.40 -16.03 26.09
C GLN A 14 12.08 -16.73 26.46
N SER A 15 12.12 -17.66 27.42
CA SER A 15 10.95 -18.37 27.90
C SER A 15 9.90 -17.42 28.46
N PHE A 16 10.30 -16.40 29.22
CA PHE A 16 9.38 -15.40 29.74
C PHE A 16 8.68 -14.63 28.61
N LEU A 17 9.43 -14.15 27.62
CA LEU A 17 8.87 -13.37 26.49
C LEU A 17 7.93 -14.21 25.62
N ILE A 18 8.34 -15.43 25.27
CA ILE A 18 7.52 -16.36 24.47
C ILE A 18 6.23 -16.73 25.22
N SER A 19 6.33 -17.11 26.50
CA SER A 19 5.16 -17.45 27.32
C SER A 19 4.23 -16.26 27.50
N SER A 20 4.75 -15.03 27.61
CA SER A 20 3.91 -13.84 27.68
C SER A 20 3.13 -13.62 26.39
N LEU A 21 3.73 -13.85 25.23
CA LEU A 21 3.03 -13.70 23.96
C LEU A 21 1.93 -14.76 23.79
N LYS A 22 2.26 -16.01 24.14
CA LYS A 22 1.30 -17.12 24.17
C LYS A 22 0.12 -16.84 25.09
N PHE A 23 0.38 -16.26 26.28
CA PHE A 23 -0.69 -15.90 27.21
C PHE A 23 -1.72 -14.97 26.56
N TRP A 24 -1.28 -13.96 25.80
CA TRP A 24 -2.19 -13.07 25.08
C TRP A 24 -3.01 -13.80 24.01
N ILE A 25 -2.36 -14.65 23.22
CA ILE A 25 -3.02 -15.43 22.17
C ILE A 25 -4.04 -16.41 22.77
N GLU A 26 -3.65 -17.19 23.77
CA GLU A 26 -4.46 -18.27 24.33
C GLU A 26 -5.58 -17.78 25.27
N THR A 27 -5.33 -16.69 26.02
CA THR A 27 -6.28 -16.19 27.02
C THR A 27 -7.23 -15.14 26.43
N TYR A 28 -6.72 -14.29 25.53
CA TYR A 28 -7.48 -13.19 24.94
C TYR A 28 -7.82 -13.39 23.46
N HIS A 29 -7.38 -14.52 22.86
CA HIS A 29 -7.73 -14.94 21.51
C HIS A 29 -7.33 -13.89 20.46
N LEU A 30 -6.13 -13.32 20.58
CA LEU A 30 -5.60 -12.38 19.59
C LEU A 30 -5.23 -13.10 18.29
N ASP A 31 -5.69 -12.57 17.16
CA ASP A 31 -5.41 -13.13 15.81
C ASP A 31 -4.07 -12.67 15.22
N GLY A 32 -3.35 -11.78 15.91
CA GLY A 32 -2.09 -11.26 15.40
C GLY A 32 -1.34 -10.37 16.36
N ILE A 33 -0.04 -10.27 16.13
CA ILE A 33 0.93 -9.52 16.91
C ILE A 33 1.77 -8.68 15.97
N ARG A 34 1.91 -7.39 16.29
CA ARG A 34 2.90 -6.51 15.68
C ARG A 34 4.06 -6.28 16.63
N VAL A 35 5.29 -6.51 16.19
CA VAL A 35 6.52 -6.16 16.92
C VAL A 35 7.06 -4.86 16.37
N ASP A 36 7.14 -3.85 17.25
CA ASP A 36 7.75 -2.55 16.94
C ASP A 36 9.27 -2.63 16.89
N ALA A 37 9.90 -1.74 16.11
CA ALA A 37 11.33 -1.47 16.15
C ALA A 37 12.21 -2.73 16.19
N VAL A 38 11.91 -3.72 15.35
CA VAL A 38 12.63 -5.00 15.29
C VAL A 38 14.13 -4.78 15.03
N SER A 39 14.48 -3.70 14.34
CA SER A 39 15.86 -3.25 14.13
C SER A 39 16.66 -3.16 15.43
N ASN A 40 16.05 -2.74 16.55
CA ASN A 40 16.71 -2.65 17.85
C ASN A 40 17.10 -4.03 18.42
N MET A 41 16.35 -5.06 18.07
CA MET A 41 16.68 -6.43 18.45
C MET A 41 17.72 -7.05 17.52
N LEU A 42 17.80 -6.60 16.27
CA LEU A 42 18.67 -7.16 15.23
C LEU A 42 20.07 -6.57 15.22
N TYR A 43 20.24 -5.29 15.58
CA TYR A 43 21.52 -4.59 15.40
C TYR A 43 22.07 -4.05 16.72
N LEU A 44 23.32 -4.40 17.01
CA LEU A 44 24.05 -4.03 18.22
C LEU A 44 24.40 -2.54 18.28
N ASP A 45 24.38 -1.86 17.13
CA ASP A 45 24.70 -0.44 16.95
C ASP A 45 23.47 0.44 16.71
N TYR A 46 22.26 -0.09 16.94
CA TYR A 46 21.02 0.66 16.71
C TYR A 46 20.84 1.82 17.69
N ASP A 47 21.17 1.60 18.97
CA ASP A 47 21.11 2.63 20.00
C ASP A 47 22.31 3.57 19.93
N SER A 48 22.07 4.84 20.28
CA SER A 48 23.15 5.84 20.39
C SER A 48 24.06 5.52 21.60
N GLY A 49 25.21 4.91 21.35
CA GLY A 49 26.18 4.61 22.40
C GLY A 49 27.35 3.74 21.93
N PRO A 50 28.33 3.47 22.81
CA PRO A 50 29.37 2.50 22.52
C PRO A 50 28.75 1.10 22.40
N TRP A 51 29.06 0.39 21.33
CA TRP A 51 28.63 -0.99 21.09
C TRP A 51 29.84 -1.89 20.87
N THR A 52 29.66 -3.20 21.03
CA THR A 52 30.70 -4.21 20.82
C THR A 52 30.33 -5.07 19.62
N PRO A 53 31.23 -5.28 18.64
CA PRO A 53 30.98 -6.17 17.53
C PRO A 53 30.67 -7.61 17.96
N ASN A 54 29.91 -8.30 17.12
CA ASN A 54 29.70 -9.73 17.25
C ASN A 54 31.01 -10.50 16.96
N ILE A 55 30.98 -11.84 17.12
CA ILE A 55 32.16 -12.69 16.96
C ILE A 55 32.83 -12.58 15.57
N ASP A 56 32.09 -12.17 14.54
CA ASP A 56 32.55 -12.00 13.17
C ASP A 56 32.95 -10.55 12.85
N GLY A 57 32.94 -9.66 13.84
CA GLY A 57 33.27 -8.25 13.69
C GLY A 57 32.15 -7.38 13.09
N GLY A 58 30.95 -7.93 12.91
CA GLY A 58 29.76 -7.21 12.44
C GLY A 58 28.89 -6.67 13.57
N ASN A 59 27.78 -6.01 13.18
CA ASN A 59 26.80 -5.44 14.11
C ASN A 59 25.53 -6.29 14.30
N LEU A 60 25.41 -7.44 13.64
CA LEU A 60 24.24 -8.29 13.78
C LEU A 60 24.22 -8.97 15.17
N ASN A 61 23.10 -8.83 15.88
CA ASN A 61 22.84 -9.45 17.17
C ASN A 61 22.33 -10.89 16.97
N TYR A 62 23.24 -11.88 17.03
CA TYR A 62 22.89 -13.28 16.77
C TYR A 62 21.89 -13.84 17.78
N GLU A 63 21.96 -13.42 19.03
CA GLU A 63 20.99 -13.78 20.07
C GLU A 63 19.60 -13.23 19.74
N GLY A 64 19.53 -12.00 19.22
CA GLY A 64 18.29 -11.39 18.75
C GLY A 64 17.68 -12.11 17.55
N VAL A 65 18.49 -12.42 16.53
CA VAL A 65 18.08 -13.21 15.37
C VAL A 65 17.56 -14.58 15.79
N HIS A 66 18.31 -15.29 16.63
CA HIS A 66 17.93 -16.61 17.13
C HIS A 66 16.62 -16.56 17.92
N PHE A 67 16.46 -15.56 18.79
CA PHE A 67 15.25 -15.38 19.57
C PHE A 67 14.02 -15.16 18.67
N LEU A 68 14.11 -14.27 17.67
CA LEU A 68 12.98 -13.97 16.78
C LEU A 68 12.56 -15.18 15.94
N ARG A 69 13.53 -15.94 15.40
CA ARG A 69 13.26 -17.20 14.70
C ARG A 69 12.58 -18.21 15.61
N ARG A 70 13.09 -18.38 16.83
CA ARG A 70 12.52 -19.28 17.82
C ARG A 70 11.10 -18.86 18.21
N LEU A 71 10.87 -17.57 18.45
CA LEU A 71 9.57 -16.99 18.77
C LEU A 71 8.56 -17.31 17.67
N ASN A 72 8.86 -16.94 16.43
CA ASN A 72 7.97 -17.17 15.30
C ASN A 72 7.73 -18.67 15.05
N ALA A 73 8.76 -19.52 15.12
CA ALA A 73 8.62 -20.96 14.95
C ALA A 73 7.68 -21.58 15.99
N ILE A 74 7.79 -21.18 17.27
CA ILE A 74 6.90 -21.68 18.33
C ILE A 74 5.47 -21.20 18.12
N ILE A 75 5.28 -19.90 17.88
CA ILE A 75 3.94 -19.35 17.65
C ILE A 75 3.28 -19.98 16.43
N LYS A 76 3.99 -20.11 15.30
CA LYS A 76 3.44 -20.71 14.08
C LYS A 76 3.16 -22.20 14.20
N ASN A 77 3.92 -22.94 15.00
CA ASN A 77 3.65 -24.35 15.24
C ASN A 77 2.39 -24.56 16.11
N GLU A 78 2.20 -23.74 17.14
CA GLU A 78 1.08 -23.90 18.08
C GLU A 78 -0.19 -23.17 17.62
N HIS A 79 -0.03 -22.03 16.95
CA HIS A 79 -1.08 -21.09 16.55
C HIS A 79 -0.87 -20.63 15.09
N PRO A 80 -1.04 -21.51 14.10
CA PRO A 80 -0.67 -21.25 12.70
C PRO A 80 -1.39 -20.05 12.07
N ASP A 81 -2.62 -19.77 12.53
CA ASP A 81 -3.47 -18.70 12.00
C ASP A 81 -3.12 -17.30 12.55
N VAL A 82 -2.31 -17.22 13.62
CA VAL A 82 -1.92 -15.94 14.23
C VAL A 82 -0.91 -15.21 13.35
N MET A 83 -1.24 -13.98 12.96
CA MET A 83 -0.35 -13.15 12.14
C MET A 83 0.81 -12.57 12.97
N MET A 84 2.02 -12.73 12.48
CA MET A 84 3.23 -12.11 13.03
C MET A 84 3.69 -11.00 12.08
N ILE A 85 3.66 -9.75 12.54
CA ILE A 85 3.96 -8.57 11.74
C ILE A 85 5.15 -7.83 12.34
N ALA A 86 6.15 -7.51 11.53
CA ALA A 86 7.32 -6.76 11.95
C ALA A 86 7.30 -5.33 11.39
N GLU A 87 7.62 -4.37 12.24
CA GLU A 87 8.19 -3.10 11.80
C GLU A 87 9.72 -3.19 11.88
N GLU A 88 10.37 -3.14 10.73
CA GLU A 88 11.82 -3.19 10.61
C GLU A 88 12.25 -2.24 9.49
N SER A 89 13.21 -1.38 9.79
CA SER A 89 13.53 -0.18 9.01
C SER A 89 14.81 -0.30 8.16
N SER A 90 15.53 -1.41 8.24
CA SER A 90 16.72 -1.68 7.43
C SER A 90 16.42 -2.63 6.26
N ALA A 91 17.44 -2.87 5.43
CA ALA A 91 17.37 -3.78 4.28
C ALA A 91 18.34 -4.98 4.37
N GLY A 92 19.02 -5.16 5.52
CA GLY A 92 20.13 -6.13 5.64
C GLY A 92 19.71 -7.58 5.86
N GLN A 93 18.53 -7.82 6.44
CA GLN A 93 18.05 -9.13 6.87
C GLN A 93 16.65 -9.37 6.31
N LYS A 94 16.41 -10.53 5.67
CA LYS A 94 15.06 -10.94 5.26
C LYS A 94 14.21 -11.18 6.52
N ILE A 95 13.07 -10.53 6.60
CA ILE A 95 12.20 -10.53 7.79
C ILE A 95 11.09 -11.54 7.65
N THR A 96 10.43 -11.57 6.49
CA THR A 96 9.28 -12.44 6.23
C THR A 96 9.70 -13.79 5.66
N GLY A 97 8.85 -14.78 5.86
CA GLY A 97 9.07 -16.13 5.36
C GLY A 97 9.99 -17.00 6.25
N PRO A 98 10.21 -18.26 5.84
CA PRO A 98 10.83 -19.27 6.68
C PRO A 98 12.34 -19.10 6.81
N GLU A 99 12.93 -19.72 7.84
CA GLU A 99 14.37 -19.64 8.12
C GLU A 99 15.22 -20.23 6.98
N GLU A 100 14.72 -21.28 6.31
CA GLU A 100 15.40 -21.94 5.19
C GLU A 100 15.62 -21.00 4.00
N GLU A 101 14.77 -19.97 3.86
CA GLU A 101 14.91 -18.90 2.87
C GLU A 101 15.64 -17.67 3.40
N GLY A 102 16.23 -17.77 4.59
CA GLY A 102 16.92 -16.70 5.28
C GLY A 102 16.01 -15.76 6.06
N GLY A 103 14.70 -16.05 6.19
CA GLY A 103 13.73 -15.23 6.91
C GLY A 103 13.82 -15.32 8.44
N LEU A 104 13.00 -14.53 9.13
CA LEU A 104 12.83 -14.58 10.59
C LEU A 104 11.50 -15.23 11.02
N GLY A 105 10.65 -15.64 10.06
CA GLY A 105 9.37 -16.28 10.33
C GLY A 105 8.17 -15.34 10.49
N PHE A 106 8.33 -14.04 10.21
CA PHE A 106 7.19 -13.11 10.18
C PHE A 106 6.33 -13.34 8.92
N ASP A 107 5.03 -13.09 9.02
CA ASP A 107 4.13 -13.13 7.86
C ASP A 107 4.22 -11.85 7.04
N TYR A 108 4.35 -10.69 7.71
CA TYR A 108 4.39 -9.39 7.07
C TYR A 108 5.46 -8.47 7.64
N LYS A 109 6.00 -7.61 6.78
CA LYS A 109 6.88 -6.49 7.13
C LYS A 109 6.22 -5.17 6.74
N TRP A 110 6.26 -4.17 7.60
CA TRP A 110 5.87 -2.80 7.22
C TRP A 110 6.79 -2.23 6.13
N ASN A 111 6.22 -1.75 5.04
CA ASN A 111 6.97 -1.12 3.95
C ASN A 111 7.22 0.36 4.27
N MET A 112 8.20 0.61 5.15
CA MET A 112 8.55 1.97 5.58
C MET A 112 9.14 2.81 4.44
N GLY A 113 9.81 2.19 3.47
CA GLY A 113 10.31 2.86 2.26
C GLY A 113 9.17 3.40 1.41
N TRP A 114 8.19 2.55 1.08
CA TRP A 114 6.98 2.96 0.35
C TRP A 114 6.23 4.07 1.09
N MET A 115 6.04 3.93 2.40
CA MET A 115 5.31 4.92 3.19
C MET A 115 6.00 6.30 3.10
N ASN A 116 7.32 6.36 3.31
CA ASN A 116 8.07 7.62 3.26
C ASN A 116 8.01 8.26 1.86
N ASP A 117 8.27 7.47 0.82
CA ASP A 117 8.30 7.97 -0.55
C ASP A 117 6.93 8.52 -0.96
N ILE A 118 5.85 7.78 -0.67
CA ILE A 118 4.49 8.18 -1.03
C ILE A 118 4.02 9.41 -0.24
N LEU A 119 4.29 9.49 1.07
CA LEU A 119 3.90 10.67 1.85
C LEU A 119 4.63 11.92 1.36
N ARG A 120 5.94 11.81 1.06
CA ARG A 120 6.71 12.91 0.49
C ARG A 120 6.15 13.36 -0.86
N PHE A 121 5.79 12.42 -1.73
CA PHE A 121 5.23 12.71 -3.05
C PHE A 121 3.86 13.41 -2.99
N TYR A 122 2.96 12.97 -2.09
CA TYR A 122 1.63 13.58 -1.96
C TYR A 122 1.67 14.95 -1.24
N GLU A 123 2.68 15.19 -0.40
CA GLU A 123 2.93 16.48 0.24
C GLU A 123 3.53 17.51 -0.71
N GLU A 124 4.20 17.05 -1.77
CA GLU A 124 4.77 17.92 -2.78
C GLU A 124 3.68 18.62 -3.64
N ASP A 125 3.97 19.86 -4.03
CA ASP A 125 3.19 20.58 -5.03
C ASP A 125 3.17 19.81 -6.36
N PRO A 126 1.99 19.57 -6.96
CA PRO A 126 1.85 18.84 -8.21
C PRO A 126 2.71 19.34 -9.37
N ILE A 127 3.13 20.60 -9.38
CA ILE A 127 4.04 21.12 -10.41
C ILE A 127 5.42 20.45 -10.38
N TYR A 128 5.86 19.98 -9.21
CA TYR A 128 7.16 19.34 -9.01
C TYR A 128 7.14 17.82 -9.07
N ARG A 129 5.95 17.19 -8.92
CA ARG A 129 5.77 15.72 -8.93
C ARG A 129 6.38 15.00 -10.13
N LYS A 130 6.51 15.65 -11.28
CA LYS A 130 7.18 15.07 -12.45
C LYS A 130 8.68 14.79 -12.22
N PHE A 131 9.34 15.55 -11.35
CA PHE A 131 10.75 15.40 -11.04
C PHE A 131 10.99 14.27 -10.03
N ASP A 132 10.06 14.13 -9.07
CA ASP A 132 10.12 13.13 -8.00
C ASP A 132 9.16 11.95 -8.25
N PHE A 133 8.73 11.71 -9.51
CA PHE A 133 7.78 10.62 -9.83
C PHE A 133 8.31 9.22 -9.48
N ASN A 134 9.63 9.08 -9.35
CA ASN A 134 10.25 7.85 -8.85
C ASN A 134 9.82 7.51 -7.43
N LEU A 135 9.41 8.48 -6.60
CA LEU A 135 8.87 8.19 -5.26
C LEU A 135 7.61 7.31 -5.33
N VAL A 136 6.82 7.42 -6.40
CA VAL A 136 5.64 6.58 -6.61
C VAL A 136 6.01 5.21 -7.18
N THR A 137 7.08 5.13 -7.98
CA THR A 137 7.37 3.94 -8.78
C THR A 137 8.50 3.06 -8.24
N PHE A 138 9.33 3.58 -7.33
CA PHE A 138 10.51 2.87 -6.83
C PHE A 138 10.15 1.62 -6.01
N SER A 139 9.05 1.66 -5.24
CA SER A 139 8.60 0.52 -4.44
C SER A 139 8.37 -0.74 -5.26
N TYR A 140 7.97 -0.63 -6.53
CA TYR A 140 7.75 -1.78 -7.42
C TYR A 140 9.03 -2.56 -7.72
N MET A 141 10.21 -1.96 -7.59
CA MET A 141 11.50 -2.64 -7.79
C MET A 141 11.75 -3.72 -6.73
N TYR A 142 11.15 -3.58 -5.55
CA TYR A 142 11.33 -4.50 -4.44
C TYR A 142 10.01 -4.98 -3.83
N ALA A 143 8.85 -4.69 -4.44
CA ALA A 143 7.51 -4.94 -3.88
C ALA A 143 7.23 -6.40 -3.49
N PHE A 144 8.01 -7.35 -4.00
CA PHE A 144 7.90 -8.78 -3.72
C PHE A 144 9.17 -9.39 -3.08
N SER A 145 10.05 -8.54 -2.55
CA SER A 145 11.22 -8.98 -1.76
C SER A 145 10.84 -9.46 -0.36
N GLU A 146 9.72 -8.95 0.15
CA GLU A 146 9.09 -9.31 1.43
C GLU A 146 7.58 -9.34 1.22
N ASN A 147 6.86 -10.02 2.11
CA ASN A 147 5.42 -9.87 2.22
C ASN A 147 5.09 -8.53 2.88
N PHE A 148 4.86 -7.49 2.09
CA PHE A 148 4.67 -6.15 2.65
C PHE A 148 3.26 -5.88 3.16
N LEU A 149 3.19 -5.14 4.27
CA LEU A 149 2.04 -4.36 4.70
C LEU A 149 2.39 -2.88 4.46
N LEU A 150 1.44 -2.11 3.93
CA LEU A 150 1.58 -0.70 3.54
C LEU A 150 0.97 0.20 4.62
N PRO A 151 1.77 0.75 5.55
CA PRO A 151 1.24 1.44 6.72
C PRO A 151 1.08 2.95 6.47
N PHE A 152 -0.05 3.50 6.91
CA PHE A 152 -0.14 4.87 7.39
C PHE A 152 -0.44 4.81 8.89
N SER A 153 0.62 4.75 9.69
CA SER A 153 0.56 4.50 11.14
C SER A 153 0.40 5.80 11.95
N HIS A 154 0.32 5.64 13.27
CA HIS A 154 0.27 6.74 14.22
C HIS A 154 1.54 7.60 14.22
N ASP A 155 2.71 7.01 14.00
CA ASP A 155 4.00 7.72 13.97
C ASP A 155 4.11 8.75 12.84
N GLU A 156 3.26 8.64 11.82
CA GLU A 156 3.29 9.54 10.66
C GLU A 156 2.37 10.76 10.80
N VAL A 157 1.58 10.82 11.87
CA VAL A 157 0.58 11.88 12.10
C VAL A 157 0.75 12.60 13.43
N VAL A 158 1.99 12.66 13.92
CA VAL A 158 2.40 13.26 15.21
C VAL A 158 3.70 14.06 15.07
N HIS A 159 4.12 14.72 16.16
CA HIS A 159 5.43 15.35 16.31
C HIS A 159 5.78 16.38 15.22
N GLY A 160 4.79 17.14 14.75
CA GLY A 160 5.00 18.16 13.72
C GLY A 160 4.99 17.61 12.29
N LYS A 161 4.76 16.31 12.10
CA LYS A 161 4.68 15.69 10.78
C LYS A 161 3.37 16.00 10.05
N LYS A 162 2.39 16.67 10.67
CA LYS A 162 1.02 16.90 10.18
C LYS A 162 0.18 15.62 10.13
N SER A 163 -1.15 15.78 10.16
CA SER A 163 -2.06 14.67 9.88
C SER A 163 -1.99 14.23 8.42
N LEU A 164 -2.51 13.05 8.09
CA LEU A 164 -2.56 12.56 6.70
C LEU A 164 -3.31 13.54 5.77
N MET A 165 -4.39 14.16 6.26
CA MET A 165 -5.12 15.19 5.50
C MET A 165 -4.27 16.44 5.29
N HIS A 166 -3.62 16.95 6.34
CA HIS A 166 -2.84 18.19 6.25
C HIS A 166 -1.53 18.01 5.44
N LYS A 167 -1.05 16.77 5.25
CA LYS A 167 -0.01 16.48 4.27
C LYS A 167 -0.47 16.70 2.83
N MET A 168 -1.76 16.57 2.52
CA MET A 168 -2.21 16.72 1.13
C MET A 168 -2.03 18.17 0.64
N TRP A 169 -1.60 18.31 -0.61
CA TRP A 169 -1.43 19.61 -1.25
C TRP A 169 -2.76 20.31 -1.57
N GLY A 170 -2.71 21.65 -1.54
CA GLY A 170 -3.72 22.52 -2.14
C GLY A 170 -4.75 23.04 -1.14
N ASP A 171 -5.83 23.58 -1.69
CA ASP A 171 -6.99 23.98 -0.90
C ASP A 171 -7.75 22.75 -0.37
N ARG A 172 -8.74 23.01 0.47
CA ARG A 172 -9.53 21.96 1.12
C ARG A 172 -10.08 20.93 0.13
N TYR A 173 -10.56 21.37 -1.03
CA TYR A 173 -11.07 20.47 -2.06
C TYR A 173 -9.98 19.53 -2.57
N ASN A 174 -8.83 20.09 -2.96
CA ASN A 174 -7.70 19.32 -3.47
C ASN A 174 -7.10 18.42 -2.40
N GLN A 175 -7.14 18.81 -1.12
CA GLN A 175 -6.69 17.94 -0.02
C GLN A 175 -7.54 16.68 0.09
N PHE A 176 -8.88 16.80 0.04
CA PHE A 176 -9.76 15.64 0.01
C PHE A 176 -9.59 14.80 -1.27
N ALA A 177 -9.47 15.43 -2.43
CA ALA A 177 -9.22 14.70 -3.68
C ALA A 177 -7.89 13.92 -3.63
N GLY A 178 -6.83 14.55 -3.14
CA GLY A 178 -5.53 13.92 -2.91
C GLY A 178 -5.59 12.76 -1.94
N LEU A 179 -6.32 12.89 -0.83
CA LEU A 179 -6.50 11.81 0.14
C LEU A 179 -7.28 10.62 -0.45
N ARG A 180 -8.36 10.89 -1.20
CA ARG A 180 -9.13 9.83 -1.90
C ARG A 180 -8.25 9.10 -2.92
N ASN A 181 -7.45 9.84 -3.67
CA ASN A 181 -6.50 9.30 -4.62
C ASN A 181 -5.45 8.42 -3.92
N LEU A 182 -4.84 8.92 -2.84
CA LEU A 182 -3.84 8.21 -2.04
C LEU A 182 -4.38 6.88 -1.48
N LEU A 183 -5.56 6.89 -0.86
CA LEU A 183 -6.14 5.67 -0.29
C LEU A 183 -6.55 4.68 -1.39
N THR A 184 -7.04 5.16 -2.54
CA THR A 184 -7.31 4.29 -3.69
C THR A 184 -6.02 3.67 -4.23
N TYR A 185 -4.95 4.45 -4.30
CA TYR A 185 -3.62 3.96 -4.67
C TYR A 185 -3.11 2.92 -3.68
N GLN A 186 -3.25 3.18 -2.37
CA GLN A 186 -2.86 2.23 -1.32
C GLN A 186 -3.54 0.87 -1.50
N ILE A 187 -4.86 0.82 -1.78
CA ILE A 187 -5.55 -0.46 -1.97
C ILE A 187 -5.14 -1.18 -3.25
N CYS A 188 -4.74 -0.44 -4.29
CA CYS A 188 -4.34 -1.00 -5.58
C CYS A 188 -2.87 -1.42 -5.64
N HIS A 189 -1.98 -0.80 -4.87
CA HIS A 189 -0.59 -1.22 -4.75
C HIS A 189 -0.51 -2.62 -4.11
N PRO A 190 0.40 -3.53 -4.51
CA PRO A 190 0.56 -4.83 -3.85
C PRO A 190 0.94 -4.71 -2.36
N GLY A 191 0.44 -5.64 -1.55
CA GLY A 191 0.70 -5.72 -0.10
C GLY A 191 -0.52 -5.40 0.76
N LYS A 192 -0.53 -5.77 2.04
CA LYS A 192 -1.69 -5.55 2.94
C LYS A 192 -1.80 -4.11 3.42
N LYS A 193 -2.93 -3.70 3.99
CA LYS A 193 -3.25 -2.27 4.25
C LYS A 193 -3.34 -1.98 5.74
N LEU A 194 -2.85 -0.82 6.16
CA LEU A 194 -3.07 -0.29 7.50
C LEU A 194 -3.27 1.23 7.42
N LEU A 195 -4.30 1.71 8.12
CA LEU A 195 -4.66 3.13 8.21
C LEU A 195 -4.97 3.45 9.67
N PHE A 196 -4.27 4.43 10.23
CA PHE A 196 -4.48 4.86 11.61
C PHE A 196 -5.71 5.76 11.74
N MET A 197 -6.39 5.62 12.88
CA MET A 197 -7.63 6.31 13.21
C MET A 197 -7.53 7.84 13.06
N GLY A 198 -8.63 8.47 12.68
CA GLY A 198 -8.69 9.90 12.31
C GLY A 198 -8.44 10.14 10.82
N SER A 199 -7.59 9.32 10.20
CA SER A 199 -7.25 9.46 8.78
C SER A 199 -8.42 9.08 7.85
N GLU A 200 -9.28 8.16 8.27
CA GLU A 200 -10.39 7.63 7.48
C GLU A 200 -11.48 8.66 7.15
N PHE A 201 -11.61 9.70 7.98
CA PHE A 201 -12.54 10.81 7.76
C PHE A 201 -11.83 12.14 7.48
N GLY A 202 -10.51 12.13 7.35
CA GLY A 202 -9.73 13.30 7.02
C GLY A 202 -9.58 14.31 8.15
N GLN A 203 -9.26 13.84 9.37
CA GLN A 203 -8.90 14.74 10.48
C GLN A 203 -7.71 15.61 10.08
N PHE A 204 -7.83 16.93 10.28
CA PHE A 204 -6.78 17.89 9.88
C PHE A 204 -5.69 18.07 10.95
N LEU A 205 -6.07 18.02 12.23
CA LEU A 205 -5.12 18.14 13.32
C LEU A 205 -4.34 16.82 13.51
N GLU A 206 -3.09 16.96 13.94
CA GLU A 206 -2.27 15.82 14.36
C GLU A 206 -2.96 15.03 15.47
N TRP A 207 -2.63 13.74 15.55
CA TRP A 207 -3.10 12.92 16.65
C TRP A 207 -2.46 13.38 17.96
N LYS A 208 -3.28 13.45 19.01
CA LYS A 208 -2.84 13.76 20.38
C LYS A 208 -3.21 12.58 21.25
N SER A 209 -2.24 11.97 21.91
CA SER A 209 -2.48 10.82 22.78
C SER A 209 -3.30 11.14 24.03
N GLU A 210 -3.34 12.41 24.44
CA GLU A 210 -4.06 12.90 25.63
C GLU A 210 -5.50 13.35 25.34
N GLU A 211 -5.90 13.41 24.07
CA GLU A 211 -7.22 13.86 23.64
C GLU A 211 -7.92 12.77 22.80
N GLN A 212 -9.24 12.88 22.69
CA GLN A 212 -10.00 12.07 21.73
C GLN A 212 -9.78 12.58 20.30
N LEU A 213 -10.20 11.78 19.32
CA LEU A 213 -10.28 12.24 17.93
C LEU A 213 -11.28 13.40 17.78
N GLU A 214 -11.08 14.19 16.74
CA GLU A 214 -11.88 15.38 16.41
C GLU A 214 -13.23 14.99 15.77
N TRP A 215 -14.08 14.30 16.53
CA TRP A 215 -15.36 13.77 16.03
C TRP A 215 -16.29 14.84 15.48
N GLY A 216 -16.18 16.09 15.95
CA GLY A 216 -16.91 17.24 15.43
C GLY A 216 -16.62 17.53 13.95
N ASN A 217 -15.49 17.06 13.39
CA ASN A 217 -15.22 17.17 11.96
C ASN A 217 -16.32 16.48 11.12
N LEU A 218 -16.99 15.46 11.63
CA LEU A 218 -18.04 14.74 10.90
C LEU A 218 -19.34 15.54 10.72
N GLU A 219 -19.46 16.70 11.37
CA GLU A 219 -20.54 17.66 11.09
C GLU A 219 -20.31 18.40 9.77
N ASP A 220 -19.08 18.42 9.27
CA ASP A 220 -18.75 18.92 7.94
C ASP A 220 -19.01 17.87 6.85
N GLU A 221 -19.62 18.33 5.75
CA GLU A 221 -20.04 17.46 4.65
C GLU A 221 -18.87 16.72 3.98
N MET A 222 -17.71 17.35 3.79
CA MET A 222 -16.57 16.73 3.12
C MET A 222 -15.94 15.64 3.97
N ASN A 223 -15.82 15.86 5.28
CA ASN A 223 -15.34 14.85 6.22
C ASN A 223 -16.32 13.66 6.32
N ALA A 224 -17.63 13.93 6.35
CA ALA A 224 -18.65 12.87 6.33
C ALA A 224 -18.61 12.04 5.03
N LYS A 225 -18.44 12.70 3.87
CA LYS A 225 -18.25 12.05 2.56
C LYS A 225 -16.95 11.25 2.52
N MET A 226 -15.85 11.76 3.08
CA MET A 226 -14.58 11.04 3.18
C MET A 226 -14.71 9.77 4.02
N ARG A 227 -15.40 9.82 5.17
CA ARG A 227 -15.68 8.63 5.98
C ARG A 227 -16.46 7.59 5.20
N ARG A 228 -17.49 8.01 4.45
CA ARG A 228 -18.29 7.12 3.59
C ARG A 228 -17.43 6.53 2.47
N PHE A 229 -16.60 7.35 1.82
CA PHE A 229 -15.64 6.93 0.81
C PHE A 229 -14.72 5.83 1.35
N THR A 230 -14.06 6.04 2.50
CA THR A 230 -13.14 5.05 3.07
C THR A 230 -13.86 3.74 3.43
N SER A 231 -15.09 3.83 3.94
CA SER A 231 -15.93 2.65 4.19
C SER A 231 -16.23 1.87 2.90
N GLN A 232 -16.65 2.55 1.84
CA GLN A 232 -16.95 1.92 0.54
C GLN A 232 -15.69 1.39 -0.15
N LEU A 233 -14.56 2.07 0.00
CA LEU A 233 -13.26 1.63 -0.50
C LEU A 233 -12.84 0.29 0.14
N ASN A 234 -13.12 0.10 1.44
CA ASN A 234 -12.87 -1.18 2.12
C ASN A 234 -13.80 -2.30 1.61
N HIS A 235 -15.07 -2.00 1.31
CA HIS A 235 -15.98 -2.97 0.69
C HIS A 235 -15.48 -3.36 -0.70
N PHE A 236 -15.13 -2.37 -1.51
CA PHE A 236 -14.53 -2.55 -2.84
C PHE A 236 -13.29 -3.47 -2.76
N TYR A 237 -12.36 -3.19 -1.85
CA TYR A 237 -11.17 -4.02 -1.65
C TYR A 237 -11.53 -5.48 -1.35
N LYS A 238 -12.52 -5.75 -0.48
CA LYS A 238 -12.93 -7.11 -0.14
C LYS A 238 -13.62 -7.84 -1.29
N GLU A 239 -14.44 -7.14 -2.08
CA GLU A 239 -15.18 -7.72 -3.21
C GLU A 239 -14.28 -8.07 -4.40
N HIS A 240 -13.19 -7.31 -4.58
CA HIS A 240 -12.28 -7.44 -5.71
C HIS A 240 -11.01 -8.23 -5.37
N LYS A 241 -11.05 -9.54 -5.61
CA LYS A 241 -9.93 -10.47 -5.38
C LYS A 241 -8.65 -10.08 -6.09
N GLU A 242 -8.76 -9.39 -7.22
CA GLU A 242 -7.64 -8.86 -8.00
C GLU A 242 -6.69 -8.02 -7.13
N LEU A 243 -7.21 -7.38 -6.09
CA LEU A 243 -6.45 -6.47 -5.22
C LEU A 243 -5.70 -7.16 -4.09
N TRP A 244 -5.98 -8.44 -3.79
CA TRP A 244 -5.44 -9.10 -2.60
C TRP A 244 -5.09 -10.59 -2.73
N GLU A 245 -5.55 -11.29 -3.76
CA GLU A 245 -5.36 -12.74 -3.91
C GLU A 245 -3.92 -13.11 -4.33
N ILE A 246 -3.28 -12.25 -5.12
CA ILE A 246 -1.88 -12.36 -5.53
C ILE A 246 -1.19 -11.03 -5.21
N ASP A 247 -0.68 -10.93 -3.99
CA ASP A 247 0.00 -9.73 -3.45
C ASP A 247 1.51 -9.94 -3.26
N ASP A 248 1.99 -11.15 -3.49
CA ASP A 248 3.33 -11.65 -3.19
C ASP A 248 4.18 -11.91 -4.46
N SER A 249 3.63 -11.65 -5.65
CA SER A 249 4.35 -11.87 -6.91
C SER A 249 3.87 -10.98 -8.04
N PHE A 250 4.71 -10.85 -9.07
CA PHE A 250 4.40 -10.15 -10.31
C PHE A 250 3.25 -10.79 -11.11
N ASP A 251 2.82 -12.02 -10.80
CA ASP A 251 1.65 -12.62 -11.46
C ASP A 251 0.36 -11.84 -11.17
N GLY A 252 0.30 -11.15 -10.02
CA GLY A 252 -0.81 -10.30 -9.59
C GLY A 252 -0.74 -8.85 -10.04
N LEU A 253 0.36 -8.43 -10.68
CA LEU A 253 0.66 -7.04 -11.02
C LEU A 253 1.22 -6.93 -12.44
N GLU A 254 0.65 -6.05 -13.24
CA GLU A 254 1.24 -5.62 -14.50
C GLU A 254 1.31 -4.09 -14.54
N ILE A 255 2.51 -3.52 -14.62
CA ILE A 255 2.67 -2.07 -14.78
C ILE A 255 2.41 -1.72 -16.24
N ILE A 256 1.38 -0.91 -16.50
CA ILE A 256 1.03 -0.44 -17.85
C ILE A 256 1.90 0.76 -18.21
N ASP A 257 2.02 1.71 -17.28
CA ASP A 257 2.87 2.88 -17.44
C ASP A 257 3.32 3.46 -16.10
N ALA A 258 4.62 3.41 -15.86
CA ALA A 258 5.31 4.06 -14.74
C ALA A 258 6.26 5.18 -15.21
N ASP A 259 6.28 5.51 -16.49
CA ASP A 259 7.17 6.52 -17.08
C ASP A 259 6.46 7.82 -17.48
N ASN A 260 5.14 7.92 -17.28
CA ASN A 260 4.37 9.13 -17.58
C ASN A 260 4.54 10.22 -16.49
N ARG A 261 5.80 10.63 -16.31
CA ARG A 261 6.25 11.61 -15.30
C ARG A 261 5.69 13.00 -15.59
N ASP A 262 5.71 13.43 -16.86
CA ASP A 262 5.26 14.76 -17.28
C ASP A 262 3.80 15.04 -16.91
N GLN A 263 2.98 14.00 -16.90
CA GLN A 263 1.57 14.10 -16.52
C GLN A 263 1.30 13.66 -15.08
N SER A 264 2.31 13.07 -14.41
CA SER A 264 2.21 12.45 -13.10
C SER A 264 1.07 11.42 -13.05
N VAL A 265 1.03 10.55 -14.06
CA VAL A 265 0.01 9.50 -14.16
C VAL A 265 0.67 8.13 -14.05
N LEU A 266 0.18 7.32 -13.11
CA LEU A 266 0.55 5.91 -13.00
C LEU A 266 -0.61 5.06 -13.52
N SER A 267 -0.31 4.05 -14.32
CA SER A 267 -1.30 3.03 -14.71
C SER A 267 -0.75 1.62 -14.50
N MET A 268 -1.58 0.76 -13.93
CA MET A 268 -1.26 -0.65 -13.66
C MET A 268 -2.51 -1.51 -13.78
N ALA A 269 -2.32 -2.81 -13.95
CA ALA A 269 -3.37 -3.81 -13.81
C ALA A 269 -3.10 -4.72 -12.61
N ARG A 270 -4.16 -5.03 -11.87
CA ARG A 270 -4.18 -6.02 -10.79
C ARG A 270 -4.94 -7.26 -11.24
N LYS A 271 -4.44 -8.45 -10.92
CA LYS A 271 -4.96 -9.72 -11.42
C LYS A 271 -5.26 -10.70 -10.28
N ASN A 272 -6.32 -11.48 -10.46
CA ASN A 272 -6.65 -12.60 -9.58
C ASN A 272 -6.18 -13.93 -10.21
N ARG A 273 -6.27 -15.04 -9.47
CA ARG A 273 -5.85 -16.38 -9.94
C ARG A 273 -6.68 -16.93 -11.10
N LYS A 274 -7.87 -16.37 -11.34
CA LYS A 274 -8.71 -16.70 -12.50
C LYS A 274 -8.31 -15.94 -13.76
N GLY A 275 -7.43 -14.94 -13.64
CA GLY A 275 -7.04 -14.04 -14.72
C GLY A 275 -8.07 -12.94 -15.00
N ASP A 276 -9.00 -12.67 -14.08
CA ASP A 276 -9.74 -11.41 -14.10
C ASP A 276 -8.78 -10.27 -13.75
N LEU A 277 -9.04 -9.09 -14.30
CA LEU A 277 -8.17 -7.93 -14.10
C LEU A 277 -8.95 -6.65 -13.83
N LEU A 278 -8.34 -5.80 -13.02
CA LEU A 278 -8.69 -4.40 -12.84
C LEU A 278 -7.58 -3.54 -13.43
N VAL A 279 -7.93 -2.58 -14.28
CA VAL A 279 -7.00 -1.53 -14.74
C VAL A 279 -7.17 -0.33 -13.83
N CYS A 280 -6.13 0.02 -13.09
CA CYS A 280 -6.10 1.12 -12.13
C CYS A 280 -5.25 2.27 -12.68
N VAL A 281 -5.84 3.46 -12.78
CA VAL A 281 -5.19 4.65 -13.31
C VAL A 281 -5.27 5.79 -12.30
N PHE A 282 -4.12 6.36 -11.94
CA PHE A 282 -3.99 7.39 -10.91
C PHE A 282 -3.49 8.67 -11.56
N ASN A 283 -4.33 9.69 -11.62
CA ASN A 283 -3.91 11.03 -11.99
C ASN A 283 -3.47 11.78 -10.73
N MET A 284 -2.18 11.96 -10.58
CA MET A 284 -1.61 12.66 -9.42
C MET A 284 -1.35 14.13 -9.72
N ALA A 285 -2.03 14.70 -10.74
CA ALA A 285 -2.02 16.13 -11.05
C ALA A 285 -3.45 16.71 -11.00
N PRO A 286 -3.64 17.97 -10.55
CA PRO A 286 -4.94 18.62 -10.43
C PRO A 286 -5.50 19.13 -11.76
N VAL A 287 -5.29 18.37 -12.83
CA VAL A 287 -5.73 18.70 -14.20
C VAL A 287 -6.48 17.50 -14.77
N GLU A 288 -7.75 17.70 -15.10
CA GLU A 288 -8.56 16.71 -15.81
C GLU A 288 -8.01 16.51 -17.22
N ARG A 289 -7.91 15.26 -17.66
CA ARG A 289 -7.36 14.91 -18.97
C ARG A 289 -8.44 14.26 -19.83
N LYS A 290 -8.97 15.03 -20.78
CA LYS A 290 -9.90 14.52 -21.80
C LYS A 290 -9.14 13.69 -22.83
N ASP A 291 -9.82 12.71 -23.40
CA ASP A 291 -9.28 11.82 -24.44
C ASP A 291 -7.95 11.15 -24.02
N PHE A 292 -7.79 10.88 -22.72
CA PHE A 292 -6.60 10.24 -22.18
C PHE A 292 -6.56 8.77 -22.59
N THR A 293 -5.44 8.34 -23.16
CA THR A 293 -5.30 7.02 -23.76
C THR A 293 -4.17 6.23 -23.12
N ILE A 294 -4.46 4.99 -22.74
CA ILE A 294 -3.50 4.01 -22.25
C ILE A 294 -3.60 2.71 -23.05
N GLY A 295 -2.54 1.91 -23.01
CA GLY A 295 -2.58 0.52 -23.42
C GLY A 295 -3.37 -0.34 -22.45
N VAL A 296 -4.05 -1.37 -22.94
CA VAL A 296 -4.75 -2.36 -22.11
C VAL A 296 -4.44 -3.79 -22.57
N PRO A 297 -4.35 -4.76 -21.65
CA PRO A 297 -3.86 -6.10 -21.97
C PRO A 297 -4.85 -6.96 -22.76
N VAL A 298 -6.14 -6.59 -22.80
CA VAL A 298 -7.20 -7.45 -23.38
C VAL A 298 -8.12 -6.64 -24.26
N SER A 299 -8.46 -7.18 -25.43
CA SER A 299 -9.52 -6.63 -26.28
C SER A 299 -10.89 -6.87 -25.62
N ALA A 300 -11.51 -5.81 -25.11
CA ALA A 300 -12.69 -5.92 -24.28
C ALA A 300 -13.52 -4.64 -24.24
N VAL A 301 -14.74 -4.79 -23.74
CA VAL A 301 -15.57 -3.69 -23.25
C VAL A 301 -15.25 -3.50 -21.77
N TYR A 302 -14.79 -2.30 -21.41
CA TYR A 302 -14.38 -1.90 -20.08
C TYR A 302 -15.42 -0.99 -19.44
N GLU A 303 -15.67 -1.20 -18.15
CA GLU A 303 -16.58 -0.43 -17.32
C GLU A 303 -15.80 0.21 -16.18
N GLU A 304 -15.93 1.53 -16.00
CA GLU A 304 -15.39 2.22 -14.84
C GLU A 304 -16.25 1.84 -13.62
N ILE A 305 -15.62 1.19 -12.64
CA ILE A 305 -16.29 0.68 -11.44
C ILE A 305 -15.89 1.47 -10.18
N TRP A 306 -14.88 2.33 -10.29
CA TRP A 306 -14.46 3.24 -9.23
C TRP A 306 -13.96 4.53 -9.84
N ASN A 307 -14.44 5.66 -9.33
CA ASN A 307 -13.97 6.99 -9.70
C ASN A 307 -13.98 7.86 -8.46
N THR A 308 -12.80 8.31 -8.03
CA THR A 308 -12.66 9.09 -6.80
C THR A 308 -13.24 10.50 -6.91
N GLU A 309 -13.65 10.93 -8.10
CA GLU A 309 -14.15 12.28 -8.35
C GLU A 309 -15.68 12.39 -8.41
N LEU A 310 -16.38 11.30 -8.09
CA LEU A 310 -17.84 11.35 -7.95
C LEU A 310 -18.27 12.26 -6.79
N GLU A 311 -19.38 12.96 -7.00
CA GLU A 311 -19.99 13.91 -6.05
C GLU A 311 -20.34 13.25 -4.71
N GLU A 312 -20.69 11.95 -4.71
CA GLU A 312 -20.96 11.20 -3.49
C GLU A 312 -19.73 11.05 -2.56
N TRP A 313 -18.53 11.18 -3.11
CA TRP A 313 -17.25 11.17 -2.38
C TRP A 313 -16.72 12.58 -2.06
N GLY A 314 -17.41 13.62 -2.52
CA GLY A 314 -16.99 15.02 -2.37
C GLY A 314 -16.21 15.54 -3.58
N GLY A 315 -16.37 14.89 -4.73
CA GLY A 315 -15.92 15.40 -6.02
C GLY A 315 -16.97 16.22 -6.76
N VAL A 316 -16.76 16.42 -8.07
CA VAL A 316 -17.67 17.20 -8.94
C VAL A 316 -18.30 16.40 -10.08
N TRP A 317 -17.89 15.15 -10.29
CA TRP A 317 -18.47 14.30 -11.32
C TRP A 317 -19.80 13.70 -10.85
N LYS A 318 -20.81 13.72 -11.73
CA LYS A 318 -22.15 13.17 -11.42
C LYS A 318 -22.31 11.71 -11.79
N GLU A 319 -21.52 11.27 -12.75
CA GLU A 319 -21.59 9.93 -13.33
C GLU A 319 -20.18 9.45 -13.66
N HIS A 320 -20.03 8.13 -13.75
CA HIS A 320 -18.83 7.50 -14.26
C HIS A 320 -18.61 7.83 -15.74
N ASN A 321 -17.39 7.58 -16.21
CA ASN A 321 -17.17 7.46 -17.64
C ASN A 321 -18.13 6.41 -18.25
N PRO A 322 -18.61 6.61 -19.50
CA PRO A 322 -19.41 5.60 -20.18
C PRO A 322 -18.59 4.31 -20.34
N THR A 323 -19.27 3.18 -20.52
CA THR A 323 -18.59 1.93 -20.88
C THR A 323 -17.85 2.10 -22.21
N VAL A 324 -16.56 1.78 -22.26
CA VAL A 324 -15.70 1.98 -23.43
C VAL A 324 -15.26 0.63 -23.99
N GLN A 325 -15.38 0.45 -25.31
CA GLN A 325 -14.75 -0.69 -25.99
C GLN A 325 -13.33 -0.32 -26.37
N SER A 326 -12.36 -1.17 -26.00
CA SER A 326 -10.98 -1.00 -26.44
C SER A 326 -10.87 -1.02 -27.97
N GLN A 327 -9.91 -0.28 -28.51
CA GLN A 327 -9.67 -0.18 -29.95
C GLN A 327 -8.35 -0.85 -30.32
N ASP A 328 -8.25 -1.34 -31.54
CA ASP A 328 -6.95 -1.75 -32.11
C ASP A 328 -6.06 -0.52 -32.23
N GLY A 329 -4.89 -0.56 -31.59
CA GLY A 329 -3.96 0.55 -31.59
C GLY A 329 -2.67 0.17 -30.86
N LEU A 330 -1.52 0.40 -31.50
CA LEU A 330 -0.24 0.17 -30.85
C LEU A 330 0.03 1.31 -29.85
N TRP A 331 0.16 0.96 -28.59
CA TRP A 331 0.52 1.89 -27.52
C TRP A 331 1.56 1.20 -26.63
N LYS A 332 2.80 1.66 -26.69
CA LYS A 332 3.96 0.94 -26.14
C LYS A 332 3.92 -0.54 -26.58
N ASP A 333 3.86 -1.47 -25.63
CA ASP A 333 3.83 -2.91 -25.87
C ASP A 333 2.39 -3.48 -26.01
N TYR A 334 1.37 -2.63 -25.96
CA TYR A 334 -0.04 -3.04 -26.05
C TYR A 334 -0.60 -2.89 -27.46
N GLU A 335 -1.36 -3.88 -27.92
CA GLU A 335 -2.09 -3.85 -29.19
C GLU A 335 -3.51 -3.27 -29.08
N GLN A 336 -3.96 -3.00 -27.85
CA GLN A 336 -5.28 -2.46 -27.57
C GLN A 336 -5.14 -1.20 -26.74
N THR A 337 -5.97 -0.22 -27.03
CA THR A 337 -6.02 1.04 -26.28
C THR A 337 -7.39 1.28 -25.68
N LEU A 338 -7.39 2.00 -24.56
CA LEU A 338 -8.58 2.52 -23.91
C LEU A 338 -8.47 4.04 -23.81
N THR A 339 -9.45 4.75 -24.36
CA THR A 339 -9.51 6.22 -24.33
C THR A 339 -10.71 6.67 -23.49
N PHE A 340 -10.48 7.55 -22.52
CA PHE A 340 -11.49 8.02 -21.58
C PHE A 340 -11.10 9.38 -21.00
N THR A 341 -11.98 10.00 -20.21
CA THR A 341 -11.63 11.20 -19.45
C THR A 341 -11.06 10.79 -18.10
N LEU A 342 -9.83 11.18 -17.81
CA LEU A 342 -9.17 10.89 -16.54
C LEU A 342 -9.41 12.06 -15.55
N PRO A 343 -10.03 11.81 -14.38
CA PRO A 343 -10.37 12.86 -13.40
C PRO A 343 -9.13 13.57 -12.87
N ALA A 344 -9.28 14.85 -12.51
CA ALA A 344 -8.22 15.65 -11.89
C ALA A 344 -7.91 15.15 -10.47
N LEU A 345 -6.63 15.01 -10.11
CA LEU A 345 -6.16 14.56 -8.79
C LEU A 345 -6.92 13.33 -8.27
N GLY A 346 -7.29 12.42 -9.18
CA GLY A 346 -8.23 11.34 -8.93
C GLY A 346 -7.76 9.99 -9.47
N ALA A 347 -8.41 8.93 -9.04
CA ALA A 347 -8.17 7.57 -9.49
C ALA A 347 -9.41 7.02 -10.18
N SER A 348 -9.18 6.27 -11.25
CA SER A 348 -10.21 5.59 -12.04
C SER A 348 -9.84 4.11 -12.18
N ILE A 349 -10.75 3.21 -11.80
CA ILE A 349 -10.54 1.76 -11.87
C ILE A 349 -11.56 1.16 -12.83
N TRP A 350 -11.05 0.36 -13.76
CA TRP A 350 -11.82 -0.25 -14.86
C TRP A 350 -11.80 -1.76 -14.76
N LYS A 351 -12.95 -2.37 -15.02
CA LYS A 351 -13.12 -3.82 -15.09
C LYS A 351 -13.50 -4.26 -16.49
N VAL A 352 -13.01 -5.44 -16.88
CA VAL A 352 -13.48 -6.11 -18.10
C VAL A 352 -14.93 -6.57 -17.91
N LYS A 353 -15.87 -5.92 -18.62
CA LYS A 353 -17.31 -6.29 -18.63
C LYS A 353 -17.58 -7.47 -19.56
N ARG A 354 -16.96 -7.48 -20.74
CA ARG A 354 -16.95 -8.62 -21.68
C ARG A 354 -15.76 -8.55 -22.61
N LYS A 355 -15.17 -9.69 -22.94
CA LYS A 355 -14.11 -9.79 -23.96
C LYS A 355 -14.70 -9.65 -25.36
N VAL A 356 -13.99 -8.95 -26.25
CA VAL A 356 -14.33 -8.83 -27.67
C VAL A 356 -13.53 -9.88 -28.42
N ARG A 357 -14.21 -10.70 -29.24
CA ARG A 357 -13.52 -11.65 -30.12
C ARG A 357 -12.88 -10.86 -31.26
N LYS A 358 -11.56 -10.98 -31.44
CA LYS A 358 -10.90 -10.56 -32.68
C LYS A 358 -11.57 -11.30 -33.85
N THR A 359 -12.34 -10.59 -34.66
CA THR A 359 -12.78 -11.10 -35.96
C THR A 359 -11.51 -11.28 -36.77
N LYS A 360 -11.11 -12.53 -37.07
CA LYS A 360 -10.01 -12.79 -38.00
C LYS A 360 -10.35 -12.06 -39.30
N SER A 361 -9.65 -10.97 -39.57
CA SER A 361 -9.68 -10.34 -40.89
C SER A 361 -9.25 -11.44 -41.86
N LYS A 362 -10.16 -11.85 -42.75
CA LYS A 362 -9.80 -12.63 -43.93
C LYS A 362 -8.90 -11.71 -44.75
N THR A 363 -7.60 -11.81 -44.57
CA THR A 363 -6.65 -11.41 -45.59
C THR A 363 -7.00 -12.23 -46.83
N SER A 364 -7.77 -11.62 -47.72
CA SER A 364 -7.92 -12.11 -49.08
C SER A 364 -6.58 -11.92 -49.76
N ASP A 365 -5.74 -12.95 -49.71
CA ASP A 365 -4.66 -13.13 -50.68
C ASP A 365 -5.33 -13.27 -52.04
N LYS A 366 -5.53 -12.13 -52.71
CA LYS A 366 -5.73 -12.09 -54.16
C LYS A 366 -4.35 -11.96 -54.78
N LYS A 367 -3.81 -13.12 -55.18
CA LYS A 367 -2.85 -13.20 -56.28
C LYS A 367 -3.60 -13.31 -57.60
#